data_AF-A0A8S2KRU2-F1
#
_entry.id   AF-A0A8S2KRU2-F1
#
_cell.length_a   1.000
_cell.length_b   1.000
_cell.length_c   1.000
_cell.angle_alpha   90.00
_cell.angle_beta   90.00
_cell.angle_gamma   90.00
#
_symmetry.space_group_name_H-M   'P 1'
#
loop_
_entity.id
_entity.type
_entity.pdbx_description
1 polymer ?
#
loop_
_entity_poly.entity_id
_entity_poly.type
_entity_poly.pdbx_seq_one_letter_code
_entity_poly.pdbx_strand_id
1 'polypeptide(L)'
;MMTSLRAVTELQNPAIRERHWLELMKATGVKFEMTDSTTFSDLLALRLHQYEDEVKNIVDKAVKEMAMEKVLRELDNTWKTMEFTLEPHTRTKLPLVVVQEELIEVLEENQVQLQNMLTSKYIAHFLKEVTDWQRSLSQADQVIHILIEVQKTWSHLESIFIGSQDIRNQLPEDSARFDQIDKDFHDIAAENQKDLNVVRCTNRAKLNDGLENIKARLSLCEKALADYLETKRLAFPRFYFVSAADLLDILSNGNEPEKVMRHLTKLFDSMAKLKLTEERGAVIKEATAMWAKDGEYMTFPSPCDLSGQVEIWLNRLLEKQCETVRYHLTEAVGAYEEKPRDQWIMDFQAQIALTGSQVWWTVEVCAAFAKLEEGYENALKDFYRKQVSQLNALIIHLLTELTPNDRQKIMTICTVCI
;
A
#
# COMPACT_ATOMS: atom_id res chain seq x y z
N MET A 1 45.82 -32.12 49.21
CA MET A 1 45.97 -33.17 48.18
C MET A 1 44.74 -33.25 47.29
N MET A 2 43.52 -33.37 47.86
CA MET A 2 42.26 -33.34 47.09
C MET A 2 42.03 -32.00 46.34
N THR A 3 42.35 -30.87 46.96
CA THR A 3 42.27 -29.52 46.34
C THR A 3 43.27 -29.34 45.19
N SER A 4 44.51 -29.79 45.37
CA SER A 4 45.53 -29.81 44.31
C SER A 4 45.09 -30.64 43.11
N LEU A 5 44.47 -31.80 43.35
CA LEU A 5 43.93 -32.68 42.29
C LEU A 5 42.81 -31.99 41.52
N ARG A 6 41.90 -31.28 42.21
CA ARG A 6 40.80 -30.55 41.57
C ARG A 6 41.31 -29.42 40.66
N ALA A 7 42.27 -28.62 41.13
CA ALA A 7 42.89 -27.56 40.33
C ALA A 7 43.60 -28.12 39.08
N VAL A 8 44.29 -29.26 39.22
CA VAL A 8 44.92 -29.93 38.07
C VAL A 8 43.88 -30.47 37.09
N THR A 9 42.77 -31.04 37.56
CA THR A 9 41.67 -31.49 36.71
C THR A 9 41.01 -30.32 35.97
N GLU A 10 40.82 -29.17 36.62
CA GLU A 10 40.28 -27.97 35.98
C GLU A 10 41.24 -27.41 34.92
N LEU A 11 42.55 -27.50 35.14
CA LEU A 11 43.59 -27.10 34.18
C LEU A 11 43.76 -28.05 32.97
N GLN A 12 43.16 -29.24 32.99
CA GLN A 12 43.10 -30.12 31.81
C GLN A 12 42.04 -29.69 30.79
N ASN A 13 41.30 -28.61 31.07
CA ASN A 13 40.25 -28.14 30.16
C ASN A 13 40.85 -27.74 28.79
N PRO A 14 40.34 -28.27 27.67
CA PRO A 14 40.86 -27.99 26.33
C PRO A 14 40.71 -26.52 25.89
N ALA A 15 39.91 -25.74 26.61
CA ALA A 15 39.77 -24.30 26.43
C ALA A 15 41.04 -23.51 26.79
N ILE A 16 41.93 -24.11 27.58
CA ILE A 16 43.17 -23.45 28.02
C ILE A 16 44.16 -23.38 26.86
N ARG A 17 44.81 -22.23 26.75
CA ARG A 17 45.72 -21.84 25.66
C ARG A 17 46.95 -21.20 26.28
N GLU A 18 47.99 -21.01 25.49
CA GLU A 18 49.26 -20.40 25.92
C GLU A 18 49.07 -19.11 26.72
N ARG A 19 48.16 -18.22 26.29
CA ARG A 19 47.82 -16.98 27.01
C ARG A 19 47.30 -17.20 28.43
N HIS A 20 46.51 -18.24 28.66
CA HIS A 20 45.98 -18.60 29.97
C HIS A 20 47.08 -19.18 30.88
N TRP A 21 48.02 -19.93 30.29
CA TRP A 21 49.20 -20.41 31.01
C TRP A 21 50.12 -19.26 31.43
N LEU A 22 50.32 -18.26 30.58
CA LEU A 22 51.07 -17.04 30.92
C LEU A 22 50.40 -16.24 32.05
N GLU A 23 49.06 -16.14 32.06
CA GLU A 23 48.31 -15.52 33.15
C GLU A 23 48.46 -16.30 34.46
N LEU A 24 48.44 -17.64 34.40
CA LEU A 24 48.65 -18.51 35.55
C LEU A 24 50.09 -18.39 36.11
N MET A 25 51.10 -18.33 35.23
CA MET A 25 52.50 -18.12 35.63
C MET A 25 52.69 -16.76 36.31
N LYS A 26 52.00 -15.73 35.83
CA LYS A 26 52.02 -14.38 36.42
C LYS A 26 51.36 -14.35 37.80
N ALA A 27 50.25 -15.06 37.97
CA ALA A 27 49.53 -15.15 39.23
C ALA A 27 50.29 -15.96 40.30
N THR A 28 50.84 -17.11 39.91
CA THR A 28 51.59 -18.00 40.81
C THR A 28 53.04 -17.56 41.07
N GLY A 29 53.58 -16.66 40.25
CA GLY A 29 54.97 -16.19 40.33
C GLY A 29 56.00 -17.23 39.86
N VAL A 30 55.57 -18.33 39.27
CA VAL A 30 56.43 -19.42 38.81
C VAL A 30 56.47 -19.46 37.28
N LYS A 31 57.68 -19.55 36.72
CA LYS A 31 57.87 -19.74 35.27
C LYS A 31 57.93 -21.23 34.96
N PHE A 32 57.01 -21.73 34.15
CA PHE A 32 57.05 -23.07 33.57
C PHE A 32 56.57 -23.02 32.11
N GLU A 33 57.12 -23.87 31.24
CA GLU A 33 56.63 -24.05 29.88
C GLU A 33 55.89 -25.38 29.79
N MET A 34 54.61 -25.35 29.41
CA MET A 34 53.83 -26.56 29.14
C MET A 34 54.27 -27.17 27.82
N THR A 35 55.06 -28.23 27.91
CA THR A 35 55.50 -29.08 26.80
C THR A 35 54.96 -30.50 26.96
N ASP A 36 54.99 -31.32 25.91
CA ASP A 36 54.59 -32.75 25.98
C ASP A 36 55.40 -33.57 27.00
N SER A 37 56.52 -33.03 27.48
CA SER A 37 57.37 -33.57 28.55
C SER A 37 56.99 -33.15 29.97
N THR A 38 55.96 -32.32 30.16
CA THR A 38 55.58 -31.80 31.49
C THR A 38 54.99 -32.91 32.36
N THR A 39 55.56 -33.14 33.54
CA THR A 39 55.14 -34.24 34.42
C THR A 39 54.17 -33.78 35.51
N PHE A 40 53.40 -34.70 36.08
CA PHE A 40 52.53 -34.41 37.22
C PHE A 40 53.32 -33.89 38.44
N SER A 41 54.60 -34.26 38.55
CA SER A 41 55.50 -33.74 39.58
C SER A 41 55.73 -32.23 39.42
N ASP A 42 55.85 -31.75 38.19
CA ASP A 42 56.06 -30.33 37.88
C ASP A 42 54.80 -29.51 38.21
N LEU A 43 53.61 -30.07 37.96
CA LEU A 43 52.33 -29.47 38.34
C LEU A 43 52.11 -29.41 39.87
N LEU A 44 52.60 -30.40 40.62
CA LEU A 44 52.56 -30.40 42.08
C LEU A 44 53.54 -29.38 42.69
N ALA A 45 54.69 -29.15 42.04
CA ALA A 45 55.68 -28.17 42.46
C ALA A 45 55.17 -26.72 42.40
N LEU A 46 54.16 -26.44 41.56
CA LEU A 46 53.49 -25.15 41.44
C LEU A 46 52.61 -24.77 42.65
N ARG A 47 52.42 -25.68 43.62
CA ARG A 47 51.59 -25.45 44.83
C ARG A 47 50.22 -24.84 44.51
N LEU A 48 49.57 -25.32 43.43
CA LEU A 48 48.28 -24.83 42.92
C LEU A 48 47.14 -24.82 43.97
N HIS A 49 47.29 -25.59 45.06
CA HIS A 49 46.38 -25.57 46.21
C HIS A 49 46.32 -24.23 46.96
N GLN A 50 47.30 -23.32 46.77
CA GLN A 50 47.31 -21.99 47.40
C GLN A 50 46.63 -20.93 46.52
N TYR A 51 46.34 -21.25 45.26
CA TYR A 51 45.82 -20.34 44.24
C TYR A 51 44.57 -20.93 43.56
N GLU A 52 43.77 -21.72 44.28
CA GLU A 52 42.61 -22.45 43.75
C GLU A 52 41.59 -21.51 43.08
N ASP A 53 41.29 -20.36 43.72
CA ASP A 53 40.35 -19.38 43.17
C ASP A 53 40.88 -18.72 41.89
N GLU A 54 42.19 -18.49 41.79
CA GLU A 54 42.81 -17.91 40.60
C GLU A 54 42.84 -18.90 39.44
N VAL A 55 43.17 -20.17 39.72
CA VAL A 55 43.09 -21.27 38.74
C VAL A 55 41.67 -21.38 38.21
N LYS A 56 40.67 -21.40 39.09
CA LYS A 56 39.26 -21.46 38.70
C LYS A 56 38.84 -20.27 37.85
N ASN A 57 39.24 -19.05 38.22
CA ASN A 57 38.95 -17.83 37.45
C ASN A 57 39.58 -17.87 36.04
N ILE A 58 40.81 -18.39 35.91
CA ILE A 58 41.50 -18.54 34.63
C ILE A 58 40.84 -19.62 33.77
N VAL A 59 40.45 -20.74 34.37
CA VAL A 59 39.71 -21.81 33.67
C VAL A 59 38.34 -21.30 33.20
N ASP A 60 37.60 -20.59 34.06
CA ASP A 60 36.32 -19.99 33.73
C ASP A 60 36.46 -18.96 32.60
N LYS A 61 37.50 -18.13 32.64
CA LYS A 61 37.84 -17.20 31.55
C LYS A 61 38.11 -17.96 30.25
N ALA A 62 38.95 -19.00 30.30
CA ALA A 62 39.28 -19.81 29.13
C ALA A 62 38.05 -20.45 28.50
N VAL A 63 37.14 -21.00 29.31
CA VAL A 63 35.88 -21.60 28.85
C VAL A 63 34.99 -20.54 28.18
N LYS A 64 34.88 -19.34 28.76
CA LYS A 64 34.09 -18.24 28.18
C LYS A 64 34.71 -17.71 26.89
N GLU A 65 36.02 -17.60 26.80
CA GLU A 65 36.73 -17.24 25.58
C GLU A 65 36.55 -18.28 24.48
N MET A 66 36.64 -19.57 24.80
CA MET A 66 36.39 -20.66 23.84
C MET A 66 34.95 -20.63 23.31
N ALA A 67 33.97 -20.29 24.16
CA ALA A 67 32.59 -20.11 23.74
C ALA A 67 32.45 -18.92 22.77
N MET A 68 33.09 -17.78 23.04
CA MET A 68 33.11 -16.63 22.11
C MET A 68 33.74 -17.00 20.78
N GLU A 69 34.88 -17.70 20.80
CA GLU A 69 35.56 -18.16 19.58
C GLU A 69 34.68 -19.08 18.74
N LYS A 70 33.92 -19.98 19.39
CA LYS A 70 32.98 -20.86 18.70
C LYS A 70 31.89 -20.04 17.98
N VAL A 71 31.28 -19.07 18.66
CA VAL A 71 30.24 -18.25 18.05
C VAL A 71 30.81 -17.37 16.92
N LEU A 72 32.00 -16.78 17.10
CA LEU A 72 32.64 -16.00 16.03
C LEU A 72 32.91 -16.85 14.77
N ARG A 73 33.32 -18.11 14.93
CA ARG A 73 33.48 -19.04 13.80
C ARG A 73 32.13 -19.40 13.14
N GLU A 74 31.09 -19.63 13.94
CA GLU A 74 29.75 -19.89 13.42
C GLU A 74 29.21 -18.69 12.64
N LEU A 75 29.42 -17.49 13.17
CA LEU A 75 29.06 -16.23 12.53
C LEU A 75 29.81 -16.04 11.21
N ASP A 76 31.14 -16.20 11.20
CA ASP A 76 31.94 -16.14 9.97
C ASP A 76 31.50 -17.16 8.90
N ASN A 77 31.21 -18.40 9.30
CA ASN A 77 30.72 -19.43 8.37
C ASN A 77 29.34 -19.07 7.81
N THR A 78 28.45 -18.52 8.64
CA THR A 78 27.08 -18.15 8.24
C THR A 78 27.09 -17.01 7.25
N TRP A 79 27.81 -15.92 7.56
CA TRP A 79 27.84 -14.71 6.73
C TRP A 79 28.72 -14.85 5.48
N LYS A 80 29.59 -15.86 5.41
CA LYS A 80 30.30 -16.22 4.16
C LYS A 80 29.39 -16.84 3.11
N THR A 81 28.37 -17.59 3.53
CA THR A 81 27.46 -18.29 2.61
C THR A 81 26.13 -17.58 2.41
N MET A 82 25.78 -16.63 3.28
CA MET A 82 24.54 -15.87 3.17
C MET A 82 24.58 -14.91 1.97
N GLU A 83 23.67 -15.12 1.02
CA GLU A 83 23.56 -14.34 -0.22
C GLU A 83 22.14 -13.80 -0.40
N PHE A 84 22.04 -12.63 -1.02
CA PHE A 84 20.77 -12.07 -1.44
C PHE A 84 20.18 -12.85 -2.62
N THR A 85 18.85 -12.96 -2.62
CA THR A 85 18.11 -13.42 -3.80
C THR A 85 17.74 -12.24 -4.69
N LEU A 86 17.68 -12.47 -6.00
CA LEU A 86 17.27 -11.46 -6.98
C LEU A 86 15.97 -11.86 -7.67
N GLU A 87 15.04 -10.92 -7.79
CA GLU A 87 13.82 -11.09 -8.59
C GLU A 87 13.70 -9.99 -9.65
N PRO A 88 13.31 -10.32 -10.89
CA PRO A 88 13.16 -9.33 -11.94
C PRO A 88 11.93 -8.45 -11.71
N HIS A 89 12.11 -7.14 -11.77
CA HIS A 89 11.01 -6.17 -11.74
C HIS A 89 9.99 -6.48 -12.86
N THR A 90 8.71 -6.37 -12.55
CA THR A 90 7.62 -6.81 -13.44
C THR A 90 7.69 -6.14 -14.82
N ARG A 91 7.97 -4.83 -14.86
CA ARG A 91 7.98 -3.98 -16.05
C ARG A 91 9.37 -3.84 -16.69
N THR A 92 10.37 -3.40 -15.93
CA THR A 92 11.72 -3.08 -16.43
C THR A 92 12.66 -4.28 -16.49
N LYS A 93 12.28 -5.43 -15.88
CA LYS A 93 13.13 -6.62 -15.74
C LYS A 93 14.45 -6.36 -14.99
N LEU A 94 14.59 -5.22 -14.32
CA LEU A 94 15.73 -4.92 -13.46
C LEU A 94 15.76 -5.93 -12.29
N PRO A 95 16.89 -6.59 -12.01
CA PRO A 95 17.01 -7.47 -10.86
C PRO A 95 16.96 -6.67 -9.56
N LEU A 96 15.90 -6.88 -8.77
CA LEU A 96 15.71 -6.30 -7.45
C LEU A 96 16.14 -7.28 -6.38
N VAL A 97 16.73 -6.77 -5.30
CA VAL A 97 17.14 -7.57 -4.15
C VAL A 97 15.90 -7.95 -3.34
N VAL A 98 15.71 -9.25 -3.16
CA VAL A 98 14.70 -9.82 -2.27
C VAL A 98 15.40 -10.28 -1.01
N VAL A 99 14.94 -9.71 0.10
CA VAL A 99 15.43 -10.02 1.45
C VAL A 99 14.41 -10.95 2.09
N GLN A 100 14.84 -12.16 2.41
CA GLN A 100 14.01 -13.16 3.08
C GLN A 100 13.85 -12.80 4.55
N GLU A 101 12.69 -13.11 5.14
CA GLU A 101 12.44 -12.89 6.59
C GLU A 101 13.47 -13.64 7.44
N GLU A 102 13.83 -14.87 7.05
CA GLU A 102 14.86 -15.70 7.68
C GLU A 102 16.23 -14.99 7.75
N LEU A 103 16.60 -14.19 6.73
CA LEU A 103 17.85 -13.43 6.73
C LEU A 103 17.82 -12.34 7.80
N ILE A 104 16.70 -11.64 7.93
CA ILE A 104 16.52 -10.56 8.92
C ILE A 104 16.55 -11.15 10.33
N GLU A 105 15.86 -12.27 10.56
CA GLU A 105 15.89 -12.96 11.85
C GLU A 105 17.32 -13.38 12.25
N VAL A 106 18.07 -13.97 11.31
CA VAL A 106 19.48 -14.36 11.53
C VAL A 106 20.38 -13.13 11.77
N LEU A 107 20.09 -12.00 11.12
CA LEU A 107 20.81 -10.74 11.32
C LEU A 107 20.61 -10.21 12.74
N GLU A 108 19.36 -10.08 13.17
CA GLU A 108 18.99 -9.58 14.49
C GLU A 108 19.52 -10.49 15.61
N GLU A 109 19.39 -11.82 15.46
CA GLU A 109 19.90 -12.77 16.44
C GLU A 109 21.42 -12.64 16.61
N ASN A 110 22.17 -12.62 15.49
CA ASN A 110 23.62 -12.50 15.52
C ASN A 110 24.08 -11.16 16.10
N GLN A 111 23.36 -10.06 15.84
CA GLN A 111 23.64 -8.77 16.48
C GLN A 111 23.43 -8.82 18.00
N VAL A 112 22.37 -9.48 18.49
CA VAL A 112 22.14 -9.67 19.93
C VAL A 112 23.25 -10.54 20.55
N GLN A 113 23.69 -11.60 19.87
CA GLN A 113 24.79 -12.44 20.32
C GLN A 113 26.11 -11.65 20.46
N LEU A 114 26.44 -10.83 19.47
CA LEU A 114 27.62 -9.94 19.51
C LEU A 114 27.51 -8.88 20.61
N GLN A 115 26.33 -8.28 20.79
CA GLN A 115 26.09 -7.31 21.87
C GLN A 115 26.28 -7.94 23.26
N ASN A 116 25.80 -9.18 23.45
CA ASN A 116 26.02 -9.93 24.68
C ASN A 116 27.51 -10.21 24.92
N MET A 117 28.30 -10.47 23.88
CA MET A 117 29.76 -10.63 24.01
C MET A 117 30.46 -9.33 24.39
N LEU A 118 30.04 -8.19 23.83
CA LEU A 118 30.61 -6.88 24.17
C LEU A 118 30.41 -6.51 25.64
N THR A 119 29.32 -6.97 26.27
CA THR A 119 29.08 -6.75 27.71
C THR A 119 29.83 -7.72 28.62
N SER A 120 30.45 -8.77 28.07
CA SER A 120 31.17 -9.77 28.84
C SER A 120 32.51 -9.24 29.35
N LYS A 121 32.81 -9.49 30.63
CA LYS A 121 34.10 -9.14 31.24
C LYS A 121 35.31 -9.87 30.64
N TYR A 122 35.09 -10.91 29.84
CA TYR A 122 36.15 -11.73 29.21
C TYR A 122 36.44 -11.36 27.74
N ILE A 123 35.88 -10.25 27.25
CA ILE A 123 35.96 -9.83 25.84
C ILE A 123 37.35 -9.35 25.39
N ALA A 124 38.27 -9.05 26.31
CA ALA A 124 39.50 -8.29 26.03
C ALA A 124 40.31 -8.82 24.82
N HIS A 125 40.40 -10.13 24.64
CA HIS A 125 41.13 -10.72 23.51
C HIS A 125 40.38 -10.58 22.17
N PHE A 126 39.05 -10.68 22.18
CA PHE A 126 38.20 -10.67 20.98
C PHE A 126 37.55 -9.31 20.72
N LEU A 127 37.82 -8.29 21.54
CA LEU A 127 37.18 -6.98 21.47
C LEU A 127 37.21 -6.39 20.06
N LYS A 128 38.37 -6.44 19.39
CA LYS A 128 38.50 -5.90 18.04
C LYS A 128 37.61 -6.65 17.04
N GLU A 129 37.70 -7.97 17.03
CA GLU A 129 36.97 -8.83 16.11
C GLU A 129 35.45 -8.74 16.31
N VAL A 130 34.98 -8.78 17.56
CA VAL A 130 33.56 -8.60 17.90
C VAL A 130 33.07 -7.21 17.53
N THR A 131 33.88 -6.17 17.74
CA THR A 131 33.52 -4.79 17.35
C THR A 131 33.44 -4.63 15.83
N ASP A 132 34.36 -5.22 15.09
CA ASP A 132 34.38 -5.16 13.62
C ASP A 132 33.18 -5.91 13.04
N TRP A 133 32.82 -7.07 13.60
CA TRP A 133 31.59 -7.80 13.25
C TRP A 133 30.33 -7.02 13.61
N GLN A 134 30.25 -6.45 14.81
CA GLN A 134 29.09 -5.64 15.24
C GLN A 134 28.88 -4.46 14.29
N ARG A 135 29.95 -3.76 13.91
CA ARG A 135 29.88 -2.68 12.93
C ARG A 135 29.40 -3.18 11.57
N SER A 136 29.95 -4.30 11.10
CA SER A 136 29.63 -4.84 9.77
C SER A 136 28.18 -5.31 9.66
N LEU A 137 27.65 -5.96 10.69
CA LEU A 137 26.25 -6.40 10.73
C LEU A 137 25.29 -5.23 10.96
N SER A 138 25.67 -4.23 11.76
CA SER A 138 24.86 -3.03 11.94
C SER A 138 24.78 -2.19 10.67
N GLN A 139 25.88 -2.10 9.91
CA GLN A 139 25.87 -1.47 8.58
C GLN A 139 25.01 -2.26 7.59
N ALA A 140 25.07 -3.60 7.65
CA ALA A 140 24.25 -4.46 6.81
C ALA A 140 22.75 -4.22 7.05
N ASP A 141 22.34 -4.18 8.31
CA ASP A 141 20.97 -3.92 8.73
C ASP A 141 20.44 -2.57 8.22
N GLN A 142 21.19 -1.49 8.45
CA GLN A 142 20.83 -0.15 7.98
C GLN A 142 20.68 -0.11 6.45
N VAL A 143 21.63 -0.69 5.72
CA VAL A 143 21.60 -0.70 4.24
C VAL A 143 20.44 -1.54 3.73
N ILE A 144 20.16 -2.70 4.35
CA ILE A 144 19.01 -3.54 3.99
C ILE A 144 17.70 -2.77 4.15
N HIS A 145 17.50 -2.09 5.29
CA HIS A 145 16.30 -1.30 5.53
C HIS A 145 16.12 -0.18 4.51
N ILE A 146 17.17 0.60 4.24
CA ILE A 146 17.12 1.69 3.26
C ILE A 146 16.91 1.13 1.85
N LEU A 147 17.56 0.02 1.49
CA LEU A 147 17.41 -0.62 0.18
C LEU A 147 15.97 -1.09 -0.06
N ILE A 148 15.35 -1.75 0.93
CA ILE A 148 13.95 -2.20 0.82
C ILE A 148 13.02 -1.00 0.64
N GLU A 149 13.21 0.06 1.42
CA GLU A 149 12.41 1.29 1.32
C GLU A 149 12.58 1.97 -0.05
N VAL A 150 13.83 2.16 -0.49
CA VAL A 150 14.16 2.74 -1.79
C VAL A 150 13.57 1.92 -2.94
N GLN A 151 13.72 0.59 -2.92
CA GLN A 151 13.15 -0.30 -3.95
C GLN A 151 11.62 -0.18 -4.04
N LYS A 152 10.95 -0.13 -2.88
CA LYS A 152 9.50 -0.01 -2.80
C LYS A 152 9.02 1.34 -3.34
N THR A 153 9.64 2.44 -2.88
CA THR A 153 9.28 3.78 -3.32
C THR A 153 9.61 4.01 -4.79
N TRP A 154 10.78 3.56 -5.25
CA TRP A 154 11.17 3.64 -6.66
C TRP A 154 10.20 2.84 -7.54
N SER A 155 9.85 1.60 -7.19
CA SER A 155 8.90 0.78 -7.98
C SER A 155 7.51 1.44 -8.06
N HIS A 156 7.04 2.04 -6.96
CA HIS A 156 5.79 2.80 -6.96
C HIS A 156 5.86 4.02 -7.90
N LEU A 157 6.89 4.87 -7.75
CA LEU A 157 7.05 6.07 -8.56
C LEU A 157 7.37 5.77 -10.02
N GLU A 158 8.08 4.68 -10.30
CA GLU A 158 8.40 4.22 -11.66
C GLU A 158 7.13 3.92 -12.45
N SER A 159 6.17 3.25 -11.81
CA SER A 159 4.90 2.91 -12.44
C SER A 159 4.08 4.15 -12.82
N ILE A 160 4.32 5.27 -12.13
CA ILE A 160 3.61 6.54 -12.31
C ILE A 160 4.36 7.43 -13.31
N PHE A 161 5.61 7.76 -13.03
CA PHE A 161 6.43 8.69 -13.81
C PHE A 161 6.95 8.10 -15.12
N ILE A 162 7.10 6.77 -15.25
CA ILE A 162 7.46 6.17 -16.54
C ILE A 162 6.24 5.53 -17.21
N GLY A 163 5.26 5.06 -16.43
CA GLY A 163 4.04 4.47 -16.97
C GLY A 163 3.03 5.47 -17.54
N SER A 164 3.00 6.71 -17.03
CA SER A 164 2.01 7.73 -17.42
C SER A 164 2.66 8.95 -18.08
N GLN A 165 2.52 9.05 -19.41
CA GLN A 165 3.02 10.21 -20.16
C GLN A 165 2.28 11.50 -19.80
N ASP A 166 1.01 11.41 -19.40
CA ASP A 166 0.22 12.58 -19.02
C ASP A 166 0.77 13.22 -17.73
N ILE A 167 1.10 12.40 -16.72
CA ILE A 167 1.73 12.87 -15.48
C ILE A 167 3.11 13.48 -15.77
N ARG A 168 3.89 12.89 -16.69
CA ARG A 168 5.19 13.46 -17.09
C ARG A 168 5.06 14.86 -17.69
N ASN A 169 4.02 15.09 -18.48
CA ASN A 169 3.76 16.38 -19.09
C ASN A 169 3.30 17.42 -18.05
N GLN A 170 2.60 16.98 -17.00
CA GLN A 170 2.11 17.85 -15.92
C GLN A 170 3.21 18.19 -14.89
N LEU A 171 4.14 17.26 -14.62
CA LEU A 171 5.23 17.41 -13.67
C LEU A 171 6.61 17.23 -14.36
N PRO A 172 7.02 18.14 -15.26
CA PRO A 172 8.23 17.96 -16.06
C PRO A 172 9.53 18.03 -15.24
N GLU A 173 9.60 18.89 -14.23
CA GLU A 173 10.79 19.02 -13.38
C GLU A 173 11.00 17.76 -12.52
N ASP A 174 9.94 17.27 -11.86
CA ASP A 174 10.02 16.05 -11.04
C ASP A 174 10.22 14.79 -11.90
N SER A 175 9.70 14.78 -13.14
CA SER A 175 9.98 13.71 -14.10
C SER A 175 11.46 13.67 -14.49
N ALA A 176 12.07 14.83 -14.78
CA ALA A 176 13.50 14.91 -15.07
C ALA A 176 14.35 14.51 -13.86
N ARG A 177 13.91 14.89 -12.64
CA ARG A 177 14.54 14.45 -11.40
C ARG A 177 14.46 12.93 -11.24
N PHE A 178 13.29 12.35 -11.50
CA PHE A 178 13.06 10.90 -11.42
C PHE A 178 13.89 10.14 -12.45
N ASP A 179 14.01 10.62 -13.69
CA ASP A 179 14.85 9.97 -14.71
C ASP A 179 16.33 9.88 -14.28
N GLN A 180 16.83 10.88 -13.53
CA GLN A 180 18.17 10.80 -12.96
C GLN A 180 18.23 9.83 -11.78
N ILE A 181 17.20 9.78 -10.92
CA ILE A 181 17.13 8.80 -9.83
C ILE A 181 17.12 7.37 -10.41
N ASP A 182 16.36 7.16 -11.48
CA ASP A 182 16.21 5.89 -12.17
C ASP A 182 17.56 5.36 -12.68
N LYS A 183 18.36 6.23 -13.31
CA LYS A 183 19.73 5.89 -13.74
C LYS A 183 20.62 5.54 -12.56
N ASP A 184 20.66 6.37 -11.53
CA ASP A 184 21.51 6.15 -10.36
C ASP A 184 21.12 4.85 -9.63
N PHE A 185 19.82 4.54 -9.57
CA PHE A 185 19.30 3.30 -9.00
C PHE A 185 19.65 2.07 -9.87
N HIS A 186 19.55 2.19 -11.19
CA HIS A 186 19.99 1.14 -12.12
C HIS A 186 21.48 0.84 -11.98
N ASP A 187 22.33 1.85 -11.79
CA ASP A 187 23.76 1.69 -11.57
C ASP A 187 24.03 0.93 -10.26
N ILE A 188 23.35 1.30 -9.16
CA ILE A 188 23.46 0.57 -7.88
C ILE A 188 22.97 -0.87 -8.01
N ALA A 189 21.84 -1.11 -8.69
CA ALA A 189 21.32 -2.46 -8.89
C ALA A 189 22.29 -3.34 -9.71
N ALA A 190 22.91 -2.79 -10.75
CA ALA A 190 23.92 -3.46 -11.55
C ALA A 190 25.20 -3.76 -10.75
N GLU A 191 25.58 -2.89 -9.82
CA GLU A 191 26.69 -3.16 -8.90
C GLU A 191 26.34 -4.23 -7.86
N ASN A 192 25.14 -4.21 -7.29
CA ASN A 192 24.69 -5.20 -6.32
C ASN A 192 24.68 -6.61 -6.93
N GLN A 193 24.30 -6.74 -8.21
CA GLN A 193 24.31 -8.02 -8.92
C GLN A 193 25.70 -8.67 -9.03
N LYS A 194 26.81 -7.91 -8.94
CA LYS A 194 28.17 -8.46 -9.07
C LYS A 194 28.61 -9.29 -7.88
N ASP A 195 28.10 -9.00 -6.68
CA ASP A 195 28.43 -9.75 -5.46
C ASP A 195 27.22 -9.74 -4.53
N LEU A 196 26.55 -10.89 -4.45
CA LEU A 196 25.31 -11.10 -3.71
C LEU A 196 25.53 -11.40 -2.24
N ASN A 197 26.78 -11.58 -1.79
CA ASN A 197 27.04 -11.83 -0.38
C ASN A 197 26.56 -10.65 0.47
N VAL A 198 25.75 -10.92 1.49
CA VAL A 198 25.03 -9.88 2.25
C VAL A 198 26.00 -8.89 2.90
N VAL A 199 27.01 -9.38 3.60
CA VAL A 199 27.95 -8.52 4.33
C VAL A 199 28.85 -7.77 3.36
N ARG A 200 29.39 -8.44 2.34
CA ARG A 200 30.26 -7.78 1.34
C ARG A 200 29.52 -6.75 0.50
N CYS A 201 28.26 -7.02 0.14
CA CYS A 201 27.42 -6.12 -0.63
C CYS A 201 27.08 -4.86 0.18
N THR A 202 26.63 -5.03 1.42
CA THR A 202 26.17 -3.93 2.26
C THR A 202 27.30 -3.06 2.83
N ASN A 203 28.48 -3.63 3.08
CA ASN A 203 29.64 -2.91 3.62
C ASN A 203 30.50 -2.22 2.55
N ARG A 204 30.03 -2.12 1.30
CA ARG A 204 30.75 -1.38 0.25
C ARG A 204 30.76 0.12 0.58
N ALA A 205 31.92 0.73 0.37
CA ALA A 205 32.05 2.17 0.52
C ALA A 205 31.07 2.92 -0.40
N LYS A 206 30.44 3.98 0.12
CA LYS A 206 29.50 4.87 -0.58
C LYS A 206 28.13 4.28 -0.96
N LEU A 207 27.87 2.99 -0.75
CA LEU A 207 26.54 2.42 -1.04
C LEU A 207 25.47 3.06 -0.15
N ASN A 208 25.74 3.18 1.14
CA ASN A 208 24.82 3.80 2.10
C ASN A 208 24.52 5.26 1.72
N ASP A 209 25.56 6.07 1.48
CA ASP A 209 25.41 7.47 1.08
C ASP A 209 24.64 7.61 -0.25
N GLY A 210 24.86 6.69 -1.19
CA GLY A 210 24.14 6.65 -2.46
C GLY A 210 22.65 6.34 -2.28
N LEU A 211 22.33 5.33 -1.47
CA LEU A 211 20.95 4.96 -1.14
C LEU A 211 20.23 6.05 -0.34
N GLU A 212 20.89 6.69 0.63
CA GLU A 212 20.37 7.85 1.37
C GLU A 212 20.04 9.02 0.44
N ASN A 213 20.93 9.32 -0.52
CA ASN A 213 20.70 10.37 -1.51
C ASN A 213 19.50 10.03 -2.42
N ILE A 214 19.44 8.80 -2.91
CA ILE A 214 18.29 8.34 -3.71
C ILE A 214 16.99 8.44 -2.90
N LYS A 215 16.99 7.96 -1.65
CA LYS A 215 15.84 8.05 -0.73
C LYS A 215 15.37 9.50 -0.57
N ALA A 216 16.28 10.42 -0.26
CA ALA A 216 15.94 11.83 -0.08
C ALA A 216 15.32 12.44 -1.35
N ARG A 217 15.87 12.13 -2.53
CA ARG A 217 15.34 12.60 -3.82
C ARG A 217 14.01 11.96 -4.17
N LEU A 218 13.81 10.68 -3.87
CA LEU A 218 12.53 9.98 -4.04
C LEU A 218 11.44 10.63 -3.17
N SER A 219 11.73 10.97 -1.91
CA SER A 219 10.78 11.65 -1.02
C SER A 219 10.36 13.02 -1.55
N LEU A 220 11.24 13.75 -2.26
CA LEU A 220 10.86 14.99 -2.94
C LEU A 220 9.86 14.73 -4.08
N CYS A 221 10.07 13.68 -4.88
CA CYS A 221 9.14 13.29 -5.93
C CYS A 221 7.79 12.81 -5.37
N GLU A 222 7.79 12.04 -4.28
CA GLU A 222 6.55 11.63 -3.58
C GLU A 222 5.76 12.84 -3.08
N LYS A 223 6.46 13.82 -2.48
CA LYS A 223 5.82 15.05 -2.00
C LYS A 223 5.21 15.85 -3.15
N ALA A 224 5.96 16.06 -4.24
CA ALA A 224 5.46 16.75 -5.41
C ALA A 224 4.23 16.05 -6.03
N LEU A 225 4.26 14.72 -6.08
CA LEU A 225 3.13 13.91 -6.53
C LEU A 225 1.92 14.07 -5.60
N ALA A 226 2.13 14.05 -4.28
CA ALA A 226 1.05 14.24 -3.31
C ALA A 226 0.40 15.63 -3.44
N ASP A 227 1.20 16.69 -3.57
CA ASP A 227 0.73 18.07 -3.77
C ASP A 227 -0.05 18.21 -5.10
N TYR A 228 0.42 17.53 -6.16
CA TYR A 228 -0.28 17.46 -7.44
C TYR A 228 -1.64 16.75 -7.32
N LEU A 229 -1.67 15.57 -6.69
CA LEU A 229 -2.92 14.82 -6.47
C LEU A 229 -3.91 15.63 -5.64
N GLU A 230 -3.45 16.37 -4.64
CA GLU A 230 -4.31 17.23 -3.82
C GLU A 230 -4.88 18.40 -4.63
N THR A 231 -4.08 19.00 -5.52
CA THR A 231 -4.57 20.02 -6.47
C THR A 231 -5.69 19.47 -7.35
N LYS A 232 -5.57 18.22 -7.82
CA LYS A 232 -6.62 17.55 -8.61
C LYS A 232 -7.87 17.24 -7.78
N ARG A 233 -7.71 16.85 -6.51
CA ARG A 233 -8.84 16.65 -5.58
C ARG A 233 -9.61 17.93 -5.30
N LEU A 234 -8.92 19.06 -5.16
CA LEU A 234 -9.56 20.36 -4.99
C LEU A 234 -10.36 20.77 -6.25
N ALA A 235 -9.85 20.44 -7.44
CA ALA A 235 -10.54 20.71 -8.71
C ALA A 235 -11.79 19.83 -8.91
N PHE A 236 -11.78 18.59 -8.41
CA PHE A 236 -12.94 17.71 -8.41
C PHE A 236 -13.08 16.98 -7.06
N PRO A 237 -13.87 17.52 -6.11
CA PRO A 237 -13.96 17.01 -4.74
C PRO A 237 -14.40 15.54 -4.61
N ARG A 238 -15.03 14.96 -5.64
CA ARG A 238 -15.38 13.52 -5.60
C ARG A 238 -14.16 12.60 -5.62
N PHE A 239 -12.98 13.11 -5.99
CA PHE A 239 -11.74 12.33 -5.88
C PHE A 239 -11.32 12.03 -4.43
N TYR A 240 -11.91 12.66 -3.41
CA TYR A 240 -11.69 12.26 -2.01
C TYR A 240 -12.33 10.89 -1.67
N PHE A 241 -13.26 10.39 -2.49
CA PHE A 241 -13.93 9.10 -2.26
C PHE A 241 -13.20 7.91 -2.90
N VAL A 242 -12.13 8.14 -3.66
CA VAL A 242 -11.35 7.08 -4.31
C VAL A 242 -9.96 6.94 -3.68
N SER A 243 -9.39 5.74 -3.78
CA SER A 243 -8.03 5.49 -3.32
C SER A 243 -7.01 6.28 -4.15
N ALA A 244 -5.82 6.53 -3.61
CA ALA A 244 -4.75 7.20 -4.36
C ALA A 244 -4.34 6.43 -5.62
N ALA A 245 -4.37 5.08 -5.57
CA ALA A 245 -4.09 4.23 -6.71
C ALA A 245 -5.16 4.37 -7.81
N ASP A 246 -6.44 4.36 -7.45
CA ASP A 246 -7.54 4.58 -8.40
C ASP A 246 -7.47 5.99 -9.00
N LEU A 247 -7.15 7.01 -8.19
CA LEU A 247 -7.01 8.38 -8.67
C LEU A 247 -5.88 8.49 -9.71
N LEU A 248 -4.74 7.85 -9.46
CA LEU A 248 -3.64 7.82 -10.42
C LEU A 248 -4.02 7.10 -11.72
N ASP A 249 -4.79 6.01 -11.64
CA ASP A 249 -5.29 5.30 -12.83
C ASP A 249 -6.30 6.14 -13.64
N ILE A 250 -7.12 6.94 -12.96
CA ILE A 250 -8.03 7.90 -13.60
C ILE A 250 -7.25 9.02 -14.28
N LEU A 251 -6.24 9.59 -13.61
CA LEU A 251 -5.42 10.69 -14.15
C LEU A 251 -4.54 10.22 -15.31
N SER A 252 -3.94 9.03 -15.22
CA SER A 252 -3.08 8.48 -16.27
C SER A 252 -3.84 8.18 -17.55
N ASN A 253 -5.09 7.72 -17.43
CA ASN A 253 -5.97 7.43 -18.55
C ASN A 253 -6.99 8.55 -18.79
N GLY A 254 -6.78 9.76 -18.28
CA GLY A 254 -7.76 10.86 -18.33
C GLY A 254 -8.17 11.27 -19.75
N ASN A 255 -7.32 10.99 -20.74
CA ASN A 255 -7.57 11.23 -22.16
C ASN A 255 -8.41 10.13 -22.84
N GLU A 256 -8.61 8.98 -22.19
CA GLU A 256 -9.36 7.83 -22.70
C GLU A 256 -10.59 7.59 -21.80
N PRO A 257 -11.75 8.23 -22.10
CA PRO A 257 -12.95 8.12 -21.26
C PRO A 257 -13.39 6.68 -20.98
N GLU A 258 -13.16 5.76 -21.93
CA GLU A 258 -13.50 4.34 -21.79
C GLU A 258 -12.82 3.65 -20.61
N LYS A 259 -11.56 3.98 -20.34
CA LYS A 259 -10.83 3.41 -19.21
C LYS A 259 -11.30 4.02 -17.89
N VAL A 260 -11.57 5.33 -17.89
CA VAL A 260 -12.10 6.05 -16.72
C VAL A 260 -13.51 5.56 -16.36
N MET A 261 -14.32 5.08 -17.32
CA MET A 261 -15.67 4.56 -17.07
C MET A 261 -15.71 3.47 -15.99
N ARG A 262 -14.65 2.67 -15.84
CA ARG A 262 -14.56 1.61 -14.82
C ARG A 262 -14.63 2.15 -13.39
N HIS A 263 -14.24 3.41 -13.21
CA HIS A 263 -14.20 4.08 -11.91
C HIS A 263 -15.43 4.95 -11.65
N LEU A 264 -16.34 5.12 -12.63
CA LEU A 264 -17.53 5.97 -12.46
C LEU A 264 -18.43 5.49 -11.31
N THR A 265 -18.53 4.19 -11.10
CA THR A 265 -19.32 3.62 -9.98
C THR A 265 -18.76 3.96 -8.60
N LYS A 266 -17.47 4.32 -8.52
CA LYS A 266 -16.81 4.79 -7.30
C LYS A 266 -16.94 6.31 -7.14
N LEU A 267 -16.92 7.06 -8.24
CA LEU A 267 -17.04 8.53 -8.24
C LEU A 267 -18.49 9.03 -8.10
N PHE A 268 -19.45 8.24 -8.59
CA PHE A 268 -20.87 8.56 -8.62
C PHE A 268 -21.67 7.45 -7.92
N ASP A 269 -22.65 7.88 -7.12
CA ASP A 269 -23.45 6.95 -6.32
C ASP A 269 -24.34 6.05 -7.18
N SER A 270 -25.00 6.61 -8.21
CA SER A 270 -25.96 5.85 -9.03
C SER A 270 -25.53 5.64 -10.47
N MET A 271 -24.49 6.32 -10.97
CA MET A 271 -24.05 6.21 -12.37
C MET A 271 -23.07 5.04 -12.54
N ALA A 272 -23.27 4.25 -13.60
CA ALA A 272 -22.43 3.08 -13.88
C ALA A 272 -21.68 3.19 -15.21
N LYS A 273 -22.34 3.64 -16.29
CA LYS A 273 -21.76 3.67 -17.64
C LYS A 273 -22.24 4.88 -18.43
N LEU A 274 -21.49 5.25 -19.45
CA LEU A 274 -21.85 6.28 -20.43
C LEU A 274 -21.93 5.67 -21.82
N LYS A 275 -22.85 6.17 -22.64
CA LYS A 275 -22.93 5.84 -24.07
C LYS A 275 -22.11 6.85 -24.83
N LEU A 276 -20.98 6.41 -25.39
CA LEU A 276 -20.13 7.25 -26.22
C LEU A 276 -20.64 7.25 -27.67
N THR A 277 -20.40 8.35 -28.37
CA THR A 277 -20.71 8.48 -29.80
C THR A 277 -19.59 7.84 -30.62
N GLU A 278 -19.95 6.99 -31.56
CA GLU A 278 -19.00 6.42 -32.52
C GLU A 278 -19.22 7.07 -33.89
N GLU A 279 -18.18 7.70 -34.45
CA GLU A 279 -18.21 8.18 -35.84
C GLU A 279 -17.05 7.56 -36.62
N ARG A 280 -17.36 6.87 -37.73
CA ARG A 280 -16.37 6.24 -38.63
C ARG A 280 -15.38 5.29 -37.94
N GLY A 281 -15.83 4.57 -36.91
CA GLY A 281 -15.01 3.60 -36.17
C GLY A 281 -14.01 4.22 -35.19
N ALA A 282 -14.05 5.55 -35.00
CA ALA A 282 -13.37 6.23 -33.91
C ALA A 282 -14.39 6.66 -32.85
N VAL A 283 -14.10 6.31 -31.60
CA VAL A 283 -14.89 6.75 -30.44
C VAL A 283 -14.66 8.26 -30.29
N ILE A 284 -15.70 9.05 -30.57
CA ILE A 284 -15.69 10.47 -30.26
C ILE A 284 -15.79 10.58 -28.75
N LYS A 285 -15.03 11.50 -28.16
CA LYS A 285 -15.09 11.82 -26.72
C LYS A 285 -16.38 12.59 -26.37
N GLU A 286 -17.53 12.14 -26.85
CA GLU A 286 -18.84 12.72 -26.59
C GLU A 286 -19.78 11.66 -26.06
N ALA A 287 -20.38 11.88 -24.90
CA ALA A 287 -21.40 11.00 -24.35
C ALA A 287 -22.80 11.47 -24.74
N THR A 288 -23.66 10.54 -25.19
CA THR A 288 -25.06 10.82 -25.56
C THR A 288 -26.08 10.36 -24.50
N ALA A 289 -25.67 9.45 -23.61
CA ALA A 289 -26.56 8.88 -22.60
C ALA A 289 -25.78 8.31 -21.42
N MET A 290 -26.48 8.03 -20.33
CA MET A 290 -25.95 7.39 -19.13
C MET A 290 -26.80 6.19 -18.69
N TRP A 291 -26.15 5.24 -18.05
CA TRP A 291 -26.78 4.11 -17.37
C TRP A 291 -26.57 4.20 -15.87
N ALA A 292 -27.64 3.94 -15.12
CA ALA A 292 -27.60 3.75 -13.69
C ALA A 292 -27.06 2.35 -13.32
N LYS A 293 -26.63 2.17 -12.07
CA LYS A 293 -26.25 0.86 -11.49
C LYS A 293 -27.39 -0.16 -11.58
N ASP A 294 -28.62 0.33 -11.52
CA ASP A 294 -29.84 -0.48 -11.54
C ASP A 294 -30.31 -0.81 -12.97
N GLY A 295 -29.52 -0.42 -13.98
CA GLY A 295 -29.78 -0.67 -15.40
C GLY A 295 -30.68 0.35 -16.08
N GLU A 296 -31.17 1.37 -15.36
CA GLU A 296 -31.96 2.45 -15.94
C GLU A 296 -31.14 3.27 -16.94
N TYR A 297 -31.74 3.55 -18.10
CA TYR A 297 -31.11 4.28 -19.20
C TYR A 297 -31.72 5.67 -19.35
N MET A 298 -30.86 6.69 -19.48
CA MET A 298 -31.28 8.08 -19.66
C MET A 298 -30.46 8.76 -20.75
N THR A 299 -31.14 9.31 -21.75
CA THR A 299 -30.51 10.09 -22.83
C THR A 299 -30.25 11.52 -22.39
N PHE A 300 -29.12 12.08 -22.83
CA PHE A 300 -28.83 13.49 -22.62
C PHE A 300 -29.56 14.36 -23.65
N PRO A 301 -30.06 15.55 -23.27
CA PRO A 301 -30.70 16.48 -24.22
C PRO A 301 -29.74 17.00 -25.29
N SER A 302 -28.46 17.11 -24.94
CA SER A 302 -27.37 17.37 -25.88
C SER A 302 -26.13 16.55 -25.51
N PRO A 303 -25.26 16.21 -26.47
CA PRO A 303 -24.04 15.45 -26.20
C PRO A 303 -23.14 16.16 -25.17
N CYS A 304 -22.52 15.38 -24.28
CA CYS A 304 -21.57 15.86 -23.30
C CYS A 304 -20.14 15.64 -23.78
N ASP A 305 -19.39 16.72 -23.96
CA ASP A 305 -17.98 16.65 -24.34
C ASP A 305 -17.10 16.17 -23.18
N LEU A 306 -16.37 15.08 -23.42
CA LEU A 306 -15.43 14.40 -22.53
C LEU A 306 -13.97 14.66 -22.90
N SER A 307 -13.68 15.72 -23.66
CA SER A 307 -12.32 16.12 -24.02
C SER A 307 -11.60 16.90 -22.92
N GLY A 308 -10.28 16.98 -23.01
CA GLY A 308 -9.44 17.75 -22.08
C GLY A 308 -9.10 17.01 -20.77
N GLN A 309 -8.74 17.78 -19.74
CA GLN A 309 -8.34 17.24 -18.44
C GLN A 309 -9.52 16.56 -17.73
N VAL A 310 -9.23 15.47 -17.02
CA VAL A 310 -10.25 14.55 -16.49
C VAL A 310 -11.18 15.19 -15.47
N GLU A 311 -10.63 16.03 -14.59
CA GLU A 311 -11.41 16.79 -13.62
C GLU A 311 -12.37 17.79 -14.28
N ILE A 312 -12.00 18.36 -15.44
CA ILE A 312 -12.81 19.36 -16.12
C ILE A 312 -14.02 18.66 -16.75
N TRP A 313 -13.79 17.59 -17.50
CA TRP A 313 -14.89 16.89 -18.13
C TRP A 313 -15.75 16.11 -17.14
N LEU A 314 -15.20 15.61 -16.02
CA LEU A 314 -16.01 15.02 -14.95
C LEU A 314 -16.93 16.04 -14.27
N ASN A 315 -16.47 17.29 -14.10
CA ASN A 315 -17.34 18.38 -13.63
C ASN A 315 -18.44 18.71 -14.67
N ARG A 316 -18.09 18.79 -15.96
CA ARG A 316 -19.09 18.98 -17.04
C ARG A 316 -20.11 17.84 -17.07
N LEU A 317 -19.67 16.60 -16.88
CA LEU A 317 -20.56 15.44 -16.79
C LEU A 317 -21.51 15.55 -15.59
N LEU A 318 -21.02 16.01 -14.44
CA LEU A 318 -21.85 16.24 -13.25
C LEU A 318 -22.91 17.32 -13.50
N GLU A 319 -22.53 18.44 -14.09
CA GLU A 319 -23.47 19.49 -14.49
C GLU A 319 -24.50 18.97 -15.49
N LYS A 320 -24.05 18.21 -16.50
CA LYS A 320 -24.91 17.59 -17.51
C LYS A 320 -25.88 16.60 -16.90
N GLN A 321 -25.46 15.82 -15.91
CA GLN A 321 -26.34 14.91 -15.18
C GLN A 321 -27.48 15.68 -14.50
N CYS A 322 -27.16 16.76 -13.79
CA CYS A 322 -28.17 17.61 -13.15
C CYS A 322 -29.09 18.30 -14.16
N GLU A 323 -28.54 18.82 -15.26
CA GLU A 323 -29.31 19.43 -16.34
C GLU A 323 -30.29 18.42 -16.97
N THR A 324 -29.82 17.20 -17.24
CA THR A 324 -30.60 16.15 -17.88
C THR A 324 -31.77 15.72 -17.01
N VAL A 325 -31.54 15.50 -15.71
CA VAL A 325 -32.63 15.15 -14.77
C VAL A 325 -33.64 16.30 -14.67
N ARG A 326 -33.19 17.56 -14.64
CA ARG A 326 -34.09 18.73 -14.64
C ARG A 326 -34.92 18.81 -15.92
N TYR A 327 -34.28 18.64 -17.08
CA TYR A 327 -34.94 18.67 -18.39
C TYR A 327 -36.06 17.62 -18.47
N HIS A 328 -35.74 16.36 -18.19
CA HIS A 328 -36.71 15.27 -18.24
C HIS A 328 -37.80 15.42 -17.17
N LEU A 329 -37.50 16.00 -16.01
CA LEU A 329 -38.53 16.33 -15.00
C LEU A 329 -39.48 17.42 -15.49
N THR A 330 -38.98 18.47 -16.15
CA THR A 330 -39.84 19.50 -16.75
C THR A 330 -40.73 18.93 -17.85
N GLU A 331 -40.18 18.09 -18.73
CA GLU A 331 -40.94 17.39 -19.78
C GLU A 331 -42.01 16.47 -19.15
N ALA A 332 -41.64 15.70 -18.12
CA ALA A 332 -42.55 14.81 -17.42
C ALA A 332 -43.73 15.56 -16.80
N VAL A 333 -43.46 16.67 -16.10
CA VAL A 333 -44.50 17.50 -15.49
C VAL A 333 -45.40 18.12 -16.55
N GLY A 334 -44.85 18.60 -17.67
CA GLY A 334 -45.63 19.15 -18.78
C GLY A 334 -46.53 18.13 -19.47
N ALA A 335 -46.04 16.91 -19.68
CA ALA A 335 -46.76 15.84 -20.39
C ALA A 335 -47.79 15.09 -19.53
N TYR A 336 -47.90 15.38 -18.23
CA TYR A 336 -48.74 14.61 -17.30
C TYR A 336 -50.24 14.66 -17.65
N GLU A 337 -50.73 15.78 -18.18
CA GLU A 337 -52.14 15.92 -18.57
C GLU A 337 -52.46 15.30 -19.95
N GLU A 338 -51.44 14.96 -20.75
CA GLU A 338 -51.62 14.48 -22.12
C GLU A 338 -52.05 13.01 -22.19
N LYS A 339 -51.68 12.20 -21.19
CA LYS A 339 -51.89 10.76 -21.17
C LYS A 339 -52.44 10.26 -19.82
N PRO A 340 -53.15 9.12 -19.80
CA PRO A 340 -53.48 8.43 -18.56
C PRO A 340 -52.23 8.13 -17.72
N ARG A 341 -52.33 8.27 -16.40
CA ARG A 341 -51.20 8.16 -15.46
C ARG A 341 -50.44 6.83 -15.58
N ASP A 342 -51.14 5.73 -15.80
CA ASP A 342 -50.57 4.39 -15.98
C ASP A 342 -49.69 4.26 -17.24
N GLN A 343 -49.98 5.04 -18.28
CA GLN A 343 -49.19 5.09 -19.51
C GLN A 343 -48.07 6.13 -19.40
N TRP A 344 -48.38 7.31 -18.86
CA TRP A 344 -47.42 8.40 -18.66
C TRP A 344 -46.23 7.97 -17.79
N ILE A 345 -46.49 7.19 -16.72
CA ILE A 345 -45.40 6.69 -15.86
C ILE A 345 -44.37 5.91 -16.67
N MET A 346 -44.77 5.19 -17.71
CA MET A 346 -43.87 4.32 -18.49
C MET A 346 -42.96 5.09 -19.45
N ASP A 347 -43.33 6.32 -19.82
CA ASP A 347 -42.54 7.14 -20.75
C ASP A 347 -41.28 7.75 -20.11
N PHE A 348 -41.24 7.86 -18.78
CA PHE A 348 -40.16 8.54 -18.04
C PHE A 348 -39.40 7.60 -17.09
N GLN A 349 -38.18 7.95 -16.69
CA GLN A 349 -37.41 7.21 -15.69
C GLN A 349 -38.12 7.17 -14.32
N ALA A 350 -37.86 6.13 -13.53
CA ALA A 350 -38.55 5.84 -12.27
C ALA A 350 -38.55 7.02 -11.29
N GLN A 351 -37.37 7.61 -11.04
CA GLN A 351 -37.25 8.76 -10.15
C GLN A 351 -38.00 9.98 -10.68
N ILE A 352 -37.98 10.19 -12.00
CA ILE A 352 -38.63 11.33 -12.66
C ILE A 352 -40.15 11.19 -12.61
N ALA A 353 -40.66 9.99 -12.93
CA ALA A 353 -42.09 9.67 -12.85
C ALA A 353 -42.62 9.79 -11.41
N LEU A 354 -41.83 9.36 -10.41
CA LEU A 354 -42.18 9.50 -9.00
C LEU A 354 -42.25 10.97 -8.57
N THR A 355 -41.20 11.75 -8.82
CA THR A 355 -41.16 13.17 -8.45
C THR A 355 -42.23 13.97 -9.21
N GLY A 356 -42.41 13.72 -10.51
CA GLY A 356 -43.48 14.34 -11.31
C GLY A 356 -44.87 14.00 -10.78
N SER A 357 -45.11 12.75 -10.37
CA SER A 357 -46.38 12.35 -9.73
C SER A 357 -46.63 13.10 -8.42
N GLN A 358 -45.59 13.31 -7.61
CA GLN A 358 -45.71 14.05 -6.34
C GLN A 358 -46.01 15.54 -6.58
N VAL A 359 -45.37 16.17 -7.57
CA VAL A 359 -45.65 17.55 -7.98
C VAL A 359 -47.12 17.70 -8.34
N TRP A 360 -47.63 16.83 -9.22
CA TRP A 360 -49.04 16.87 -9.63
C TRP A 360 -50.00 16.52 -8.51
N TRP A 361 -49.65 15.57 -7.65
CA TRP A 361 -50.44 15.28 -6.46
C TRP A 361 -50.60 16.53 -5.58
N THR A 362 -49.53 17.28 -5.33
CA THR A 362 -49.60 18.54 -4.56
C THR A 362 -50.48 19.58 -5.26
N VAL A 363 -50.34 19.76 -6.57
CA VAL A 363 -51.18 20.69 -7.35
C VAL A 363 -52.66 20.31 -7.27
N GLU A 364 -52.98 19.03 -7.45
CA GLU A 364 -54.36 18.54 -7.42
C GLU A 364 -54.98 18.64 -6.01
N VAL A 365 -54.21 18.41 -4.95
CA VAL A 365 -54.64 18.62 -3.56
C VAL A 365 -54.95 20.10 -3.31
N CYS A 366 -54.04 21.00 -3.69
CA CYS A 366 -54.27 22.45 -3.55
C CYS A 366 -55.51 22.89 -4.34
N ALA A 367 -55.71 22.38 -5.56
CA ALA A 367 -56.90 22.67 -6.35
C ALA A 367 -58.18 22.14 -5.70
N ALA A 368 -58.13 20.98 -5.02
CA ALA A 368 -59.27 20.46 -4.27
C ALA A 368 -59.61 21.33 -3.05
N PHE A 369 -58.61 21.89 -2.37
CA PHE A 369 -58.83 22.86 -1.28
C PHE A 369 -59.43 24.17 -1.79
N ALA A 370 -58.94 24.72 -2.91
CA ALA A 370 -59.52 25.92 -3.51
C ALA A 370 -61.01 25.73 -3.88
N LYS A 371 -61.36 24.58 -4.47
CA LYS A 371 -62.76 24.22 -4.75
C LYS A 371 -63.60 24.11 -3.48
N LEU A 372 -63.03 23.62 -2.39
CA LEU A 372 -63.72 23.55 -1.10
C LEU A 372 -64.07 24.97 -0.59
N GLU A 373 -63.14 25.93 -0.72
CA GLU A 373 -63.37 27.34 -0.36
C GLU A 373 -64.45 28.00 -1.24
N GLU A 374 -64.55 27.62 -2.51
CA GLU A 374 -65.61 28.06 -3.43
C GLU A 374 -67.00 27.44 -3.13
N GLY A 375 -67.09 26.51 -2.16
CA GLY A 375 -68.35 25.90 -1.72
C GLY A 375 -68.63 24.49 -2.29
N TYR A 376 -67.67 23.87 -2.99
CA TYR A 376 -67.79 22.48 -3.45
C TYR A 376 -67.45 21.48 -2.33
N GLU A 377 -68.42 21.19 -1.45
CA GLU A 377 -68.24 20.33 -0.26
C GLU A 377 -67.71 18.90 -0.55
N ASN A 378 -67.91 18.38 -1.76
CA ASN A 378 -67.46 17.04 -2.15
C ASN A 378 -66.08 17.00 -2.83
N ALA A 379 -65.40 18.14 -3.01
CA ALA A 379 -64.15 18.22 -3.79
C ALA A 379 -63.07 17.23 -3.32
N LEU A 380 -62.86 17.09 -2.01
CA LEU A 380 -61.89 16.14 -1.44
C LEU A 380 -62.32 14.67 -1.62
N LYS A 381 -63.62 14.37 -1.53
CA LYS A 381 -64.14 13.01 -1.75
C LYS A 381 -64.00 12.58 -3.20
N ASP A 382 -64.23 13.49 -4.13
CA ASP A 382 -64.07 13.22 -5.56
C ASP A 382 -62.59 13.07 -5.95
N PHE A 383 -61.70 13.87 -5.36
CA PHE A 383 -60.26 13.67 -5.49
C PHE A 383 -59.81 12.30 -4.96
N TYR A 384 -60.29 11.88 -3.78
CA TYR A 384 -59.99 10.55 -3.24
C TYR A 384 -60.46 9.42 -4.18
N ARG A 385 -61.67 9.52 -4.74
CA ARG A 385 -62.17 8.56 -5.74
C ARG A 385 -61.27 8.49 -6.97
N LYS A 386 -60.78 9.64 -7.45
CA LYS A 386 -59.81 9.71 -8.56
C LYS A 386 -58.51 8.97 -8.21
N GLN A 387 -57.94 9.20 -7.02
CA GLN A 387 -56.72 8.51 -6.58
C GLN A 387 -56.91 6.98 -6.49
N VAL A 388 -58.04 6.52 -5.93
CA VAL A 388 -58.39 5.08 -5.89
C VAL A 388 -58.50 4.49 -7.30
N SER A 389 -59.12 5.20 -8.24
CA SER A 389 -59.22 4.77 -9.63
C SER A 389 -57.84 4.66 -10.30
N GLN A 390 -56.96 5.64 -10.09
CA GLN A 390 -55.61 5.63 -10.63
C GLN A 390 -54.77 4.50 -10.02
N LEU A 391 -54.87 4.26 -8.71
CA LEU A 391 -54.18 3.15 -8.05
C LEU A 391 -54.64 1.80 -8.59
N ASN A 392 -55.94 1.60 -8.79
CA ASN A 392 -56.47 0.37 -9.39
C ASN A 392 -55.94 0.17 -10.82
N ALA A 393 -55.81 1.22 -11.62
CA ALA A 393 -55.20 1.14 -12.95
C ALA A 393 -53.74 0.67 -12.89
N LEU A 394 -52.95 1.19 -11.93
CA LEU A 394 -51.56 0.75 -11.72
C LEU A 394 -51.47 -0.70 -11.24
N ILE A 395 -52.38 -1.14 -10.37
CA ILE A 395 -52.47 -2.54 -9.92
C ILE A 395 -52.78 -3.47 -11.10
N ILE A 396 -53.70 -3.09 -11.98
CA ILE A 396 -54.00 -3.85 -13.19
C ILE A 396 -52.76 -3.92 -14.09
N HIS A 397 -52.03 -2.80 -14.23
CA HIS A 397 -50.81 -2.77 -15.03
C HIS A 397 -49.72 -3.69 -14.47
N LEU A 398 -49.58 -3.80 -13.14
CA LEU A 398 -48.66 -4.75 -12.49
C LEU A 398 -48.95 -6.22 -12.81
N LEU A 399 -50.18 -6.57 -13.18
CA LEU A 399 -50.55 -7.95 -13.55
C LEU A 399 -50.13 -8.32 -14.98
N THR A 400 -49.66 -7.35 -15.78
CA THR A 400 -49.18 -7.58 -17.14
C THR A 400 -47.71 -8.03 -17.18
N GLU A 401 -47.24 -8.43 -18.36
CA GLU A 401 -45.82 -8.74 -18.59
C GLU A 401 -44.99 -7.45 -18.63
N LEU A 402 -44.17 -7.27 -17.60
CA LEU A 402 -43.31 -6.09 -17.40
C LEU A 402 -41.87 -6.53 -17.17
N THR A 403 -40.93 -5.66 -17.55
CA THR A 403 -39.53 -5.86 -17.15
C THR A 403 -39.40 -5.80 -15.62
N PRO A 404 -38.38 -6.45 -15.02
CA PRO A 404 -38.15 -6.36 -13.58
C PRO A 404 -38.05 -4.92 -13.07
N ASN A 405 -37.40 -4.04 -13.83
CA ASN A 405 -37.21 -2.64 -13.49
C ASN A 405 -38.53 -1.86 -13.54
N ASP A 406 -39.34 -2.05 -14.59
CA ASP A 406 -40.65 -1.38 -14.70
C ASP A 406 -41.62 -1.86 -13.61
N ARG A 407 -41.58 -3.15 -13.29
CA ARG A 407 -42.37 -3.71 -12.19
C ARG A 407 -41.97 -3.06 -10.86
N GLN A 408 -40.68 -2.95 -10.57
CA GLN A 408 -40.17 -2.31 -9.36
C GLN A 408 -40.58 -0.83 -9.29
N LYS A 409 -40.45 -0.10 -10.40
CA LYS A 409 -40.88 1.29 -10.53
C LYS A 409 -42.36 1.48 -10.19
N ILE A 410 -43.25 0.68 -10.76
CA ILE A 410 -44.69 0.77 -10.46
C ILE A 410 -44.98 0.38 -9.01
N MET A 411 -44.32 -0.66 -8.49
CA MET A 411 -44.45 -1.02 -7.07
C MET A 411 -44.07 0.15 -6.16
N THR A 412 -42.94 0.83 -6.41
CA THR A 412 -42.50 1.99 -5.65
C THR A 412 -43.52 3.13 -5.69
N ILE A 413 -44.08 3.43 -6.86
CA ILE A 413 -45.12 4.46 -7.00
C ILE A 413 -46.39 4.06 -6.24
N CYS A 414 -46.83 2.80 -6.35
CA CYS A 414 -47.97 2.29 -5.59
C CYS A 414 -47.75 2.41 -4.07
N THR A 415 -46.56 2.08 -3.57
CA THR A 415 -46.22 2.23 -2.14
C THR A 415 -46.33 3.68 -1.65
N VAL A 416 -46.02 4.66 -2.50
CA VAL A 416 -46.14 6.08 -2.15
C VAL A 416 -47.60 6.57 -2.25
N CYS A 417 -48.42 5.93 -3.08
CA CYS A 417 -49.83 6.30 -3.27
C CYS A 417 -50.79 5.68 -2.26
N ILE A 418 -50.40 4.57 -1.64
CA ILE A 418 -51.10 3.92 -0.52
C ILE A 418 -50.78 4.69 0.76
#